data_AF-A0A955XR18-F1
#
_entry.id   AF-A0A955XR18-F1
#
_cell.length_a   1.000
_cell.length_b   1.000
_cell.length_c   1.000
_cell.angle_alpha   90.00
_cell.angle_beta   90.00
_cell.angle_gamma   90.00
#
_symmetry.space_group_name_H-M   'P 1'
#
loop_
_entity.id
_entity.type
_entity.pdbx_description
1 polymer ?
#
loop_
_entity_poly.entity_id
_entity_poly.type
_entity_poly.pdbx_seq_one_letter_code
_entity_poly.pdbx_strand_id
1 'polypeptide(L)'
;WALTLPVELEPTFHQTLDEIEEAFAMPYVTSIERRGIEKGREEGRIEMLLTVLRNQLQLRFGPLDEATEARIAAAAPADMLRWANRVIEAESLEDVFAD
;
A
#
# COMPACT_ATOMS: atom_id res chain seq x y z
N TRP A 1 -18.21 11.53 11.12
CA TRP A 1 -17.98 12.89 11.61
C TRP A 1 -16.50 12.97 11.97
N ALA A 2 -15.70 13.66 11.16
CA ALA A 2 -14.29 13.91 11.48
C ALA A 2 -14.24 15.15 12.39
N LEU A 3 -13.54 15.05 13.51
CA LEU A 3 -13.18 16.22 14.31
C LEU A 3 -12.12 16.98 13.50
N THR A 4 -12.54 17.97 12.73
CA THR A 4 -11.64 18.87 12.03
C THR A 4 -11.32 20.02 12.99
N LEU A 5 -10.03 20.20 13.26
CA LEU A 5 -9.58 21.38 13.99
C LEU A 5 -9.84 22.62 13.12
N PRO A 6 -10.47 23.68 13.65
CA PRO A 6 -10.55 24.97 12.96
C PRO A 6 -9.14 25.45 12.59
N VAL A 7 -8.96 25.97 11.37
CA VAL A 7 -7.64 26.33 10.82
C VAL A 7 -6.91 27.36 11.67
N GLU A 8 -7.66 28.20 12.40
CA GLU A 8 -7.13 29.22 13.29
C GLU A 8 -6.46 28.63 14.54
N LEU A 9 -6.82 27.39 14.90
CA LEU A 9 -6.32 26.69 16.08
C LEU A 9 -5.19 25.69 15.75
N GLU A 10 -4.92 25.43 14.46
CA GLU A 10 -3.80 24.58 14.04
C GLU A 10 -2.45 25.03 14.63
N PRO A 11 -2.07 26.33 14.58
CA PRO A 11 -0.77 26.75 15.08
C PRO A 11 -0.62 26.54 16.59
N THR A 12 -1.66 26.85 17.37
CA THR A 12 -1.64 26.69 18.83
C THR A 12 -1.61 25.21 19.22
N PHE A 13 -2.29 24.35 18.47
CA PHE A 13 -2.26 22.91 18.67
C PHE A 13 -0.85 22.35 18.46
N HIS A 14 -0.20 22.69 17.34
CA HIS A 14 1.17 22.26 17.06
C HIS A 14 2.17 22.75 18.11
N GLN A 15 2.08 24.02 18.51
CA GLN A 15 2.92 24.56 19.58
C GLN A 15 2.76 23.81 20.91
N THR A 16 1.51 23.50 21.28
CA THR A 16 1.22 22.77 22.52
C THR A 16 1.74 21.33 22.46
N LEU A 17 1.69 20.70 21.28
CA LEU A 17 2.27 19.37 21.08
C LEU A 17 3.80 19.38 21.23
N ASP A 18 4.47 20.35 20.60
CA ASP A 18 5.93 20.49 20.67
C ASP A 18 6.40 20.70 22.13
N GLU A 19 5.69 21.52 22.90
CA GLU A 19 5.98 21.75 24.32
C GLU A 19 5.80 20.47 25.17
N ILE A 20 4.80 19.63 24.86
CA ILE A 20 4.59 18.33 25.51
C ILE A 20 5.69 17.35 25.10
N GLU A 21 6.06 17.28 23.81
CA GLU A 21 7.14 16.41 23.35
C GLU A 21 8.47 16.73 24.02
N GLU A 22 8.80 18.02 24.15
CA GLU A 22 10.02 18.50 24.82
C GLU A 22 9.98 18.19 26.33
N ALA A 23 8.84 18.41 26.98
CA ALA A 23 8.69 18.17 28.43
C ALA A 23 8.74 16.68 28.80
N PHE A 24 8.20 15.79 27.96
CA PHE A 24 8.16 14.35 28.23
C PHE A 24 9.26 13.56 27.51
N ALA A 25 10.11 14.22 26.71
CA ALA A 25 11.21 13.64 25.95
C ALA A 25 10.81 12.37 25.16
N MET A 26 9.58 12.35 24.65
CA MET A 26 9.01 11.22 23.92
C MET A 26 8.36 11.72 22.62
N PRO A 27 8.75 11.19 21.45
CA PRO A 27 8.12 11.59 20.19
C PRO A 27 6.62 11.27 20.22
N TYR A 28 5.78 12.28 20.03
CA TYR A 28 4.34 12.14 19.97
C TYR A 28 3.95 11.71 18.56
N VAL A 29 4.01 10.40 18.32
CA VAL A 29 3.19 9.79 17.26
C VAL A 29 1.95 9.27 17.96
N THR A 30 0.81 9.92 17.77
CA THR A 30 -0.47 9.39 18.25
C THR A 30 -0.66 7.97 17.73
N SER A 31 -1.36 7.14 18.48
CA SER A 31 -1.74 5.80 18.00
C SER A 31 -2.49 5.84 16.66
N ILE A 32 -3.15 6.95 16.34
CA ILE A 32 -3.84 7.22 15.07
C ILE A 32 -2.84 7.52 13.96
N GLU A 33 -1.89 8.44 14.16
CA GLU A 33 -0.84 8.74 13.16
C GLU A 33 0.02 7.53 12.87
N ARG A 34 0.40 6.76 13.90
CA ARG A 34 1.16 5.51 13.73
C ARG A 34 0.40 4.53 12.85
N ARG A 35 -0.90 4.35 13.11
CA ARG A 35 -1.78 3.50 12.33
C ARG A 35 -1.96 4.01 10.91
N GLY A 36 -2.06 5.33 10.72
CA GLY A 36 -2.13 5.97 9.41
C GLY A 36 -0.88 5.72 8.58
N ILE A 37 0.30 5.90 9.18
CA ILE A 37 1.60 5.62 8.55
C ILE A 37 1.72 4.14 8.20
N GLU A 38 1.39 3.23 9.12
CA GLU A 38 1.45 1.78 8.88
C GLU A 38 0.50 1.36 7.75
N LYS A 39 -0.74 1.87 7.77
CA LYS A 39 -1.71 1.62 6.71
C LYS A 39 -1.21 2.12 5.35
N GLY A 40 -0.72 3.36 5.27
CA GLY A 40 -0.20 3.92 4.03
C GLY A 40 1.03 3.18 3.50
N ARG A 41 1.89 2.66 4.39
CA ARG A 41 3.02 1.81 4.00
C ARG A 41 2.54 0.48 3.42
N GLU A 42 1.53 -0.15 4.01
CA GLU A 42 1.01 -1.41 3.49
C GLU A 42 0.27 -1.20 2.16
N GLU A 43 -0.57 -0.17 2.04
CA GLU A 43 -1.22 0.20 0.77
C GLU A 43 -0.18 0.43 -0.34
N GLY A 44 0.85 1.24 -0.08
CA GLY A 44 1.92 1.50 -1.05
C GLY A 44 2.71 0.23 -1.43
N ARG A 45 2.88 -0.70 -0.50
CA ARG A 45 3.55 -1.99 -0.76
C ARG A 45 2.70 -2.88 -1.68
N ILE A 46 1.38 -2.91 -1.48
CA ILE A 46 0.44 -3.66 -2.31
C ILE A 46 0.34 -3.05 -3.70
N GLU A 47 0.22 -1.72 -3.81
CA GLU A 47 0.17 -1.02 -5.11
C GLU A 47 1.46 -1.23 -5.92
N MET A 48 2.62 -1.19 -5.27
CA MET A 48 3.91 -1.50 -5.92
C MET A 48 3.91 -2.94 -6.44
N LEU A 49 3.51 -3.91 -5.61
CA LEU A 49 3.51 -5.32 -5.99
C LEU A 49 2.59 -5.58 -7.19
N LEU A 50 1.39 -5.01 -7.19
CA LEU A 50 0.46 -5.06 -8.32
C LEU A 50 1.09 -4.49 -9.59
N THR A 51 1.71 -3.31 -9.49
CA THR A 51 2.37 -2.65 -10.62
C THR A 51 3.48 -3.52 -11.21
N VAL A 52 4.33 -4.10 -10.36
CA VAL A 52 5.43 -4.97 -10.79
C VAL A 52 4.89 -6.24 -11.46
N LEU A 53 3.91 -6.90 -10.84
CA LEU A 53 3.30 -8.10 -11.40
C LEU A 53 2.67 -7.82 -12.77
N ARG A 54 1.88 -6.75 -12.89
CA ARG A 54 1.27 -6.33 -14.15
C ARG A 54 2.32 -6.14 -15.24
N ASN A 55 3.41 -5.44 -14.93
CA ASN A 55 4.50 -5.21 -15.89
C ASN A 55 5.17 -6.52 -16.31
N GLN A 56 5.42 -7.44 -15.38
CA GLN A 56 6.01 -8.75 -15.69
C GLN A 56 5.12 -9.57 -16.62
N LEU A 57 3.81 -9.62 -16.32
CA LEU A 57 2.83 -10.32 -17.14
C LEU A 57 2.76 -9.69 -18.54
N GLN A 58 2.73 -8.36 -18.65
CA GLN A 58 2.72 -7.67 -19.93
C GLN A 58 4.00 -7.88 -20.74
N LEU A 59 5.16 -7.91 -20.09
CA LEU A 59 6.44 -8.15 -20.76
C LEU A 59 6.56 -9.58 -21.30
N ARG A 60 6.01 -10.57 -20.60
CA ARG A 60 6.12 -11.98 -21.01
C ARG A 60 5.03 -12.41 -21.99
N PHE A 61 3.79 -11.97 -21.76
CA PHE A 61 2.61 -12.46 -22.47
C PHE A 61 1.94 -11.40 -23.36
N GLY A 62 2.43 -10.16 -23.34
CA GLY A 62 1.84 -9.05 -24.09
C GLY A 62 0.67 -8.38 -23.36
N PRO A 63 -0.12 -7.54 -24.05
CA PRO A 63 -1.23 -6.81 -23.44
C PRO A 63 -2.22 -7.73 -22.72
N LEU A 64 -2.55 -7.39 -21.48
CA LEU A 64 -3.51 -8.14 -20.67
C LEU A 64 -4.93 -7.68 -21.00
N ASP A 65 -5.87 -8.62 -21.01
CA ASP A 65 -7.29 -8.31 -21.14
C ASP A 65 -7.87 -7.77 -19.83
N GLU A 66 -9.06 -7.18 -19.91
CA GLU A 66 -9.73 -6.56 -18.76
C GLU A 66 -10.01 -7.56 -17.63
N ALA A 67 -10.29 -8.83 -17.99
CA ALA A 67 -10.51 -9.90 -17.03
C ALA A 67 -9.25 -10.23 -16.21
N THR A 68 -8.08 -10.31 -16.87
CA THR A 68 -6.81 -10.56 -16.19
C THR A 68 -6.41 -9.37 -15.31
N GLU A 69 -6.61 -8.15 -15.79
CA GLU A 69 -6.35 -6.92 -15.03
C GLU A 69 -7.21 -6.84 -13.76
N ALA A 70 -8.51 -7.13 -13.88
CA ALA A 70 -9.41 -7.21 -12.73
C ALA A 70 -9.01 -8.32 -11.74
N ARG A 71 -8.58 -9.48 -12.27
CA ARG A 71 -8.12 -10.62 -11.44
C ARG A 71 -6.90 -10.26 -10.60
N ILE A 72 -5.88 -9.63 -11.19
CA ILE A 72 -4.69 -9.25 -10.44
C ILE A 72 -4.98 -8.11 -9.45
N ALA A 73 -5.85 -7.16 -9.78
CA ALA A 73 -6.21 -6.06 -8.89
C ALA A 73 -7.00 -6.53 -7.64
N ALA A 74 -7.79 -7.60 -7.76
CA ALA A 74 -8.58 -8.17 -6.67
C ALA A 74 -7.82 -9.24 -5.84
N ALA A 75 -6.60 -9.59 -6.23
CA ALA A 75 -5.86 -10.68 -5.61
C ALA A 75 -5.28 -10.30 -4.25
N ALA A 76 -5.16 -11.28 -3.35
CA ALA A 76 -4.46 -11.06 -2.09
C ALA A 76 -2.95 -10.87 -2.34
N PRO A 77 -2.23 -10.11 -1.49
CA PRO A 77 -0.80 -9.87 -1.68
C PRO A 77 0.05 -11.16 -1.74
N ALA A 78 -0.38 -12.22 -1.04
CA ALA A 78 0.28 -13.52 -1.08
C ALA A 78 0.14 -14.21 -2.45
N ASP A 79 -1.03 -14.07 -3.09
CA ASP A 79 -1.25 -14.59 -4.44
C ASP A 79 -0.44 -13.82 -5.47
N MET A 80 -0.42 -12.50 -5.36
CA MET A 80 0.40 -11.65 -6.21
C MET A 80 1.89 -12.02 -6.15
N LEU A 81 2.43 -12.26 -4.94
CA LEU A 81 3.82 -12.70 -4.77
C LEU A 81 4.07 -14.09 -5.37
N ARG A 82 3.13 -15.03 -5.20
CA ARG A 82 3.22 -16.36 -5.82
C ARG A 82 3.30 -16.24 -7.34
N TRP A 83 2.41 -15.45 -7.93
CA TRP A 83 2.36 -15.22 -9.36
C TRP A 83 3.60 -14.49 -9.88
N ALA A 84 4.12 -13.49 -9.15
CA ALA A 84 5.34 -12.76 -9.50
C ALA A 84 6.59 -13.67 -9.55
N ASN A 85 6.63 -14.72 -8.74
CA ASN A 85 7.70 -15.72 -8.82
C ASN A 85 7.46 -16.71 -9.98
N ARG A 86 6.23 -17.19 -10.14
CA ARG A 86 5.86 -18.16 -11.21
C ARG A 86 5.98 -17.58 -12.62
N VAL A 87 5.75 -16.28 -12.79
CA VAL A 87 5.80 -15.61 -14.09
C VAL A 87 7.17 -15.74 -14.77
N ILE A 88 8.24 -16.06 -14.05
CA ILE A 88 9.59 -16.23 -14.60
C ILE A 88 9.74 -17.59 -15.31
N GLU A 89 8.93 -18.59 -14.97
CA GLU A 89 9.04 -19.95 -15.50
C GLU A 89 7.80 -20.39 -16.31
N ALA A 90 6.62 -19.84 -16.00
CA ALA A 90 5.34 -20.20 -16.60
C ALA A 90 5.25 -20.06 -18.13
N GLU A 91 4.77 -21.07 -18.85
CA GLU A 91 4.64 -21.01 -20.32
C GLU A 91 3.40 -20.20 -20.77
N SER A 92 2.41 -20.06 -19.89
CA SER A 92 1.15 -19.34 -20.15
C SER A 92 0.65 -18.55 -18.92
N LEU A 93 -0.33 -17.66 -19.13
CA LEU A 93 -1.05 -16.99 -18.04
C LEU A 93 -1.77 -17.99 -17.13
N GLU A 94 -2.29 -19.08 -17.69
CA GLU A 94 -2.96 -20.15 -16.94
C GLU A 94 -1.98 -20.82 -15.96
N ASP A 95 -0.74 -21.07 -16.39
CA ASP A 95 0.31 -21.64 -15.54
C ASP A 95 0.75 -20.69 -14.42
N VAL A 96 0.71 -19.37 -14.65
CA VAL A 96 0.99 -18.38 -13.60
C VAL A 96 -0.07 -18.46 -12.53
N PHE A 97 -1.34 -18.54 -12.95
CA PHE A 97 -2.49 -18.39 -12.07
C PHE A 97 -3.02 -19.70 -11.47
N ALA A 98 -2.43 -20.84 -11.81
CA ALA A 98 -2.74 -22.09 -11.15
C ALA A 98 -2.35 -22.02 -9.65
N ASP A 99 -2.94 -22.90 -8.84
CA ASP A 99 -2.66 -22.95 -7.40
C ASP A 99 -1.18 -23.27 -7.11
#